data_AF-B0SU84-F1
#
_entry.id   AF-B0SU84-F1
#
_cell.length_a   1.000
_cell.length_b   1.000
_cell.length_c   1.000
_cell.angle_alpha   90.00
_cell.angle_beta   90.00
_cell.angle_gamma   90.00
#
_symmetry.space_group_name_H-M   'P 1'
#
loop_
_entity.id
_entity.type
_entity.pdbx_description
1 polymer ?
#
loop_
_entity_poly.entity_id
_entity_poly.type
_entity_poly.pdbx_seq_one_letter_code
_entity_poly.pdbx_strand_id
1 'polypeptide(L)'
;MEEELDSVMHMLFFQTRSHIQMDLSNLPYLPLTLLTKLLNMARDLRLKKRVMVLNGLTLSGHHYLKRFGLIRLVFPSDSILRESHRDPRG
;
A
#
# COMPACT_ATOMS: atom_id res chain seq x y z
N MET A 1 -18.55 -0.74 10.59
CA MET A 1 -17.11 -1.06 10.46
C MET A 1 -16.61 -1.01 9.02
N GLU A 2 -17.17 -1.77 8.06
CA GLU A 2 -16.72 -1.66 6.65
C GLU A 2 -17.09 -0.33 5.98
N GLU A 3 -18.28 0.20 6.27
CA GLU A 3 -18.76 1.48 5.72
C GLU A 3 -17.96 2.70 6.22
N GLU A 4 -17.53 2.67 7.48
CA GLU A 4 -16.66 3.72 8.05
C GLU A 4 -15.29 3.71 7.40
N LEU A 5 -14.72 2.52 7.19
CA LEU A 5 -13.44 2.37 6.52
C LEU A 5 -13.52 2.91 5.10
N ASP A 6 -14.57 2.54 4.35
CA ASP A 6 -14.77 3.02 2.98
C ASP A 6 -14.95 4.55 2.94
N SER A 7 -15.66 5.14 3.91
CA SER A 7 -15.83 6.59 4.02
C SER A 7 -14.51 7.33 4.31
N VAL A 8 -13.69 6.81 5.24
CA VAL A 8 -12.34 7.33 5.53
C VAL A 8 -11.44 7.24 4.29
N MET A 9 -11.49 6.11 3.58
CA MET A 9 -10.77 5.91 2.32
C MET A 9 -11.19 6.93 1.26
N HIS A 10 -12.49 7.19 1.12
CA HIS A 10 -13.01 8.18 0.18
C HIS A 10 -12.58 9.61 0.51
N MET A 11 -12.58 9.99 1.79
CA MET A 11 -12.13 11.32 2.24
C MET A 11 -10.63 11.55 1.97
N LEU A 12 -9.78 10.55 2.26
CA LEU A 12 -8.35 10.60 1.94
C LEU A 12 -8.09 10.81 0.44
N PHE A 13 -8.93 10.21 -0.42
CA PHE A 13 -8.88 10.35 -1.88
C PHE A 13 -9.25 11.74 -2.40
N PHE A 14 -10.25 12.37 -1.78
CA PHE A 14 -10.82 13.63 -2.26
C PHE A 14 -9.92 14.82 -1.91
N GLN A 15 -9.28 14.80 -0.74
CA GLN A 15 -8.40 15.89 -0.30
C GLN A 15 -7.02 15.88 -0.99
N THR A 16 -6.54 14.73 -1.45
CA THR A 16 -5.17 14.63 -1.96
C THR A 16 -5.16 14.54 -3.49
N ARG A 17 -4.70 15.60 -4.18
CA ARG A 17 -4.12 15.45 -5.55
C ARG A 17 -2.80 14.67 -5.52
N SER A 18 -2.37 14.26 -4.33
CA SER A 18 -1.09 13.71 -3.93
C SER A 18 -1.07 12.19 -4.01
N HIS A 19 0.13 11.64 -4.07
CA HIS A 19 0.42 10.24 -3.79
C HIS A 19 -0.06 9.87 -2.37
N ILE A 20 -0.60 8.66 -2.19
CA ILE A 20 -1.08 8.18 -0.89
C ILE A 20 0.01 7.32 -0.27
N GLN A 21 0.37 7.57 0.98
CA GLN A 21 1.23 6.68 1.77
C GLN A 21 0.41 6.09 2.92
N MET A 22 0.52 4.78 3.11
CA MET A 22 -0.14 4.09 4.22
C MET A 22 0.90 3.33 5.02
N ASP A 23 0.88 3.54 6.34
CA ASP A 23 1.75 2.84 7.27
C ASP A 23 1.06 1.58 7.79
N LEU A 24 1.69 0.43 7.53
CA LEU A 24 1.25 -0.89 7.95
C LEU A 24 2.17 -1.46 9.05
N SER A 25 3.13 -0.70 9.57
CA SER A 25 4.13 -1.18 10.53
C SER A 25 3.52 -1.76 11.81
N ASN A 26 2.34 -1.28 12.20
CA ASN A 26 1.62 -1.75 13.39
C ASN A 26 0.73 -2.97 13.11
N LEU A 27 0.69 -3.48 11.87
CA LEU A 27 -0.08 -4.66 11.49
C LEU A 27 0.84 -5.89 11.41
N PRO A 28 0.71 -6.85 12.33
CA PRO A 28 1.59 -8.04 12.35
C PRO A 28 1.36 -8.97 11.16
N TYR A 29 0.17 -8.91 10.54
CA TYR A 29 -0.17 -9.58 9.30
C TYR A 29 -1.11 -8.70 8.49
N LEU A 30 -1.17 -8.95 7.17
CA LEU A 30 -2.07 -8.22 6.27
C LEU A 30 -3.30 -9.09 5.96
N PRO A 31 -4.50 -8.78 6.49
CA PRO A 31 -5.72 -9.51 6.17
C PRO A 31 -6.01 -9.48 4.66
N LEU A 32 -6.49 -10.59 4.11
CA LEU A 32 -6.77 -10.70 2.67
C LEU A 32 -7.83 -9.69 2.21
N THR A 33 -8.83 -9.41 3.04
CA THR A 33 -9.87 -8.41 2.76
C THR A 33 -9.27 -7.00 2.64
N LEU A 34 -8.42 -6.61 3.59
CA LEU A 34 -7.70 -5.33 3.56
C LEU A 34 -6.78 -5.26 2.34
N LEU A 35 -6.01 -6.31 2.07
CA LEU A 35 -5.16 -6.38 0.87
C LEU A 35 -5.96 -6.16 -0.42
N THR A 36 -7.14 -6.80 -0.54
CA THR A 36 -8.00 -6.64 -1.72
C THR A 36 -8.47 -5.20 -1.88
N LYS A 37 -8.91 -4.56 -0.78
CA LYS A 37 -9.31 -3.14 -0.78
C LYS A 37 -8.14 -2.22 -1.17
N LEU A 38 -6.95 -2.47 -0.63
CA LEU A 38 -5.72 -1.73 -0.95
C LEU A 38 -5.32 -1.87 -2.42
N LEU A 39 -5.45 -3.06 -3.00
CA LEU A 39 -5.15 -3.27 -4.41
C LEU A 39 -6.14 -2.56 -5.34
N ASN A 40 -7.44 -2.60 -5.02
CA ASN A 40 -8.46 -1.86 -5.75
C ASN A 40 -8.18 -0.35 -5.68
N MET A 41 -7.85 0.14 -4.50
CA MET A 41 -7.46 1.52 -4.29
C MET A 41 -6.24 1.93 -5.11
N ALA A 42 -5.16 1.14 -5.07
CA ALA A 42 -3.96 1.41 -5.86
C ALA A 42 -4.26 1.43 -7.36
N ARG A 43 -5.16 0.56 -7.83
CA ARG A 43 -5.61 0.55 -9.22
C ARG A 43 -6.31 1.86 -9.59
N ASP A 44 -7.24 2.32 -8.76
CA ASP A 44 -7.97 3.57 -8.98
C ASP A 44 -7.04 4.78 -8.96
N LEU A 45 -6.03 4.78 -8.09
CA LEU A 45 -4.97 5.80 -8.08
C LEU A 45 -4.17 5.78 -9.37
N ARG A 46 -3.80 4.60 -9.87
CA ARG A 46 -3.03 4.45 -11.10
C ARG A 46 -3.76 5.01 -12.31
N LEU A 47 -5.08 4.77 -12.41
CA LEU A 47 -5.94 5.35 -13.46
C LEU A 47 -5.94 6.88 -13.43
N LYS A 48 -5.78 7.46 -12.24
CA LYS A 48 -5.69 8.91 -12.01
C LYS A 48 -4.24 9.44 -12.08
N LYS A 49 -3.28 8.65 -12.58
CA LYS A 49 -1.84 8.95 -12.62
C LYS A 49 -1.22 9.24 -11.24
N ARG A 50 -1.71 8.57 -10.21
CA ARG A 50 -1.21 8.62 -8.83
C ARG A 50 -0.66 7.27 -8.40
N VAL A 51 0.11 7.25 -7.32
CA VAL A 51 0.70 6.03 -6.76
C VAL A 51 0.37 5.95 -5.28
N MET A 52 0.10 4.73 -4.82
CA MET A 52 0.04 4.38 -3.41
C MET A 52 1.41 3.84 -2.98
N VAL A 53 1.85 4.14 -1.76
CA VAL A 53 3.04 3.55 -1.14
C VAL A 53 2.62 2.87 0.15
N LEU A 54 2.95 1.60 0.30
CA LEU A 54 2.73 0.85 1.54
C LEU A 54 4.04 0.80 2.34
N ASN A 55 4.08 1.55 3.43
CA ASN A 55 5.20 1.55 4.38
C ASN A 55 4.98 0.44 5.42
N GLY A 56 6.06 -0.15 5.93
CA GLY A 56 5.97 -1.18 6.97
C GLY A 56 5.30 -2.48 6.51
N LEU A 57 5.24 -2.72 5.20
CA LEU A 57 4.68 -3.97 4.66
C LEU A 57 5.52 -5.15 5.15
N THR A 58 4.86 -6.15 5.73
CA THR A 58 5.54 -7.37 6.17
C THR A 58 6.24 -8.07 5.00
N LEU A 59 7.32 -8.81 5.30
CA LEU A 59 8.07 -9.55 4.29
C LEU A 59 7.19 -10.53 3.51
N SER A 60 6.24 -11.18 4.20
CA SER A 60 5.25 -12.07 3.59
C SER A 60 4.31 -11.33 2.63
N GLY A 61 3.82 -10.15 3.01
CA GLY A 61 3.03 -9.28 2.14
C GLY A 61 3.81 -8.84 0.91
N HIS A 62 5.08 -8.48 1.07
CA HIS A 62 5.96 -8.14 -0.04
C HIS A 62 6.13 -9.31 -1.02
N HIS A 63 6.44 -10.50 -0.51
CA HIS A 63 6.60 -11.70 -1.34
C HIS A 63 5.32 -12.07 -2.08
N TYR A 64 4.16 -11.96 -1.43
CA TYR A 64 2.87 -12.16 -2.07
C TYR A 64 2.69 -11.21 -3.25
N LEU A 65 2.85 -9.90 -3.03
CA LEU A 65 2.68 -8.89 -4.08
C LEU A 65 3.67 -9.10 -5.25
N LYS A 66 4.93 -9.45 -4.94
CA LYS A 66 5.93 -9.73 -5.95
C LYS A 66 5.59 -10.97 -6.78
N ARG A 67 5.16 -12.06 -6.12
CA ARG A 67 4.80 -13.33 -6.76
C ARG A 67 3.67 -13.17 -7.78
N PHE A 68 2.70 -12.32 -7.47
CA PHE A 68 1.54 -12.06 -8.33
C PHE A 68 1.71 -10.83 -9.25
N GLY A 69 2.89 -10.22 -9.30
CA GLY A 69 3.15 -9.05 -10.16
C GLY A 69 2.42 -7.77 -9.74
N LEU A 70 1.94 -7.70 -8.49
CA LEU A 70 1.15 -6.60 -7.95
C LEU A 70 2.01 -5.47 -7.34
N ILE A 71 3.31 -5.72 -7.17
CA ILE A 71 4.24 -4.79 -6.50
C ILE A 71 4.21 -3.37 -7.10
N ARG A 72 4.03 -3.24 -8.42
CA ARG A 72 4.01 -1.96 -9.14
C ARG A 72 2.73 -1.15 -8.97
N LEU A 73 1.68 -1.74 -8.40
CA LEU A 73 0.45 -1.02 -8.06
C LEU A 73 0.67 -0.16 -6.81
N VAL A 74 1.48 -0.65 -5.88
CA VAL A 74 1.67 -0.07 -4.54
C VAL A 74 3.08 0.44 -4.27
N PHE A 75 3.97 0.39 -5.27
CA PHE A 75 5.28 1.02 -5.22
C PHE A 75 5.58 1.69 -6.58
N PRO A 76 6.13 2.93 -6.60
CA PRO A 76 6.48 3.63 -7.84
C PRO A 76 7.62 2.98 -8.62
N SER A 77 8.59 2.41 -7.92
CA SER A 77 9.78 1.77 -8.47
C SER A 77 10.30 0.69 -7.52
N ASP A 78 10.99 -0.32 -8.07
CA ASP A 78 11.60 -1.41 -7.28
C ASP A 78 12.72 -0.92 -6.34
N SER A 79 13.21 0.32 -6.53
CA SER A 79 14.29 0.91 -5.72
C SER A 79 13.86 1.37 -4.34
N ILE A 80 12.61 1.82 -4.15
CA ILE A 80 12.08 2.27 -2.85
C ILE A 80 11.96 1.10 -1.85
N LEU A 81 11.84 -0.13 -2.37
CA LEU A 81 11.75 -1.36 -1.58
C LEU A 81 13.05 -1.69 -0.82
N ARG A 82 14.20 -1.15 -1.25
CA ARG A 82 15.50 -1.43 -0.62
C ARG A 82 15.77 -0.58 0.62
N GLU A 83 15.16 0.59 0.75
CA GLU A 83 15.41 1.48 1.89
C GLU A 83 14.59 1.09 3.13
N SER A 84 13.36 0.59 2.94
CA SER A 84 12.50 0.12 4.04
C SER A 84 13.01 -1.15 4.74
N HIS A 85 13.93 -1.90 4.12
CA HIS A 85 14.47 -3.15 4.65
C HIS A 85 15.92 -3.04 5.15
N ARG A 86 16.48 -1.83 5.25
CA ARG A 86 17.74 -1.64 5.98
C ARG A 86 17.46 -1.81 7.47
N ASP A 87 17.91 -2.95 7.99
CA ASP A 87 18.08 -3.25 9.42
C ASP A 87 18.62 -2.02 10.17
N PRO A 88 18.05 -1.61 11.32
CA PRO A 88 18.57 -0.48 12.10
C PRO A 88 19.91 -0.77 12.78
N ARG A 89 20.47 -1.97 12.62
CA ARG A 89 21.70 -2.41 13.31
C ARG A 89 22.91 -2.32 12.38
N GLY A 90 23.44 -1.11 12.27
CA GLY A 90 24.88 -0.88 12.13
C GLY A 90 25.53 -0.83 13.51
#